data_AF-A0A3D5RJM2-F1
#
_entry.id   AF-A0A3D5RJM2-F1
#
_cell.length_a   1.000
_cell.length_b   1.000
_cell.length_c   1.000
_cell.angle_alpha   90.00
_cell.angle_beta   90.00
_cell.angle_gamma   90.00
#
_symmetry.space_group_name_H-M   'P 1'
#
loop_
_entity.id
_entity.type
_entity.pdbx_description
1 polymer ?
#
loop_
_entity_poly.entity_id
_entity_poly.type
_entity_poly.pdbx_seq_one_letter_code
_entity_poly.pdbx_strand_id
1 'polypeptide(L)'
;MTKKERYKELIKENNNVLNALSDDYRKVGYNYVKKARGYAVKSLDTEIRIKEVLEELTNFDEKKLSIDSTIPNMTEYIEGNVAKLSKAPTTKAKIKEVVAVSLFILGIASYFVINAIANKPKPLATPTNIVATITTDNTFELSWDNNSLAKEGYYIIIYINEEKVSEKFVPYSVDSITKKQIAELKDLQYEEGKVYRFDIYAKATDNFKSSNIVTYKYPNN
;
A
#
# COMPACT_ATOMS: atom_id res chain seq x y z
N MET A 1 -24.32 -15.03 44.05
CA MET A 1 -24.65 -13.69 43.51
C MET A 1 -23.69 -13.36 42.38
N THR A 2 -24.19 -13.01 41.20
CA THR A 2 -23.40 -12.67 40.02
C THR A 2 -22.95 -11.20 40.04
N LYS A 3 -21.91 -10.85 39.26
CA LYS A 3 -21.42 -9.46 39.12
C LYS A 3 -22.53 -8.49 38.67
N LYS A 4 -23.44 -8.96 37.81
CA LYS A 4 -24.58 -8.18 37.29
C LYS A 4 -25.67 -7.97 38.35
N GLU A 5 -25.94 -8.99 39.16
CA GLU A 5 -26.87 -8.87 40.30
C GLU A 5 -26.30 -7.91 41.35
N ARG A 6 -25.02 -8.07 41.73
CA ARG A 6 -24.37 -7.18 42.70
C ARG A 6 -24.34 -5.72 42.25
N TYR A 7 -24.14 -5.47 40.96
CA TYR A 7 -24.20 -4.12 40.39
C TYR A 7 -25.58 -3.47 40.57
N LYS A 8 -26.66 -4.21 40.32
CA LYS A 8 -28.03 -3.71 40.51
C LYS A 8 -28.35 -3.46 41.98
N GLU A 9 -27.88 -4.34 42.86
CA GLU A 9 -28.03 -4.17 44.30
C GLU A 9 -27.31 -2.92 44.80
N LEU A 10 -26.06 -2.69 44.39
CA LEU A 10 -25.32 -1.49 44.76
C LEU A 10 -26.00 -0.20 44.29
N ILE A 11 -26.61 -0.19 43.10
CA ILE A 11 -27.41 0.97 42.67
C ILE A 11 -28.55 1.23 43.66
N LYS A 12 -29.24 0.19 44.10
CA LYS A 12 -30.34 0.30 45.07
C LYS A 12 -29.84 0.76 46.44
N GLU A 13 -28.76 0.16 46.95
CA GLU A 13 -28.09 0.57 48.19
C GLU A 13 -27.70 2.05 48.14
N ASN A 14 -26.99 2.47 47.08
CA ASN A 14 -26.55 3.86 46.91
C ASN A 14 -27.74 4.83 46.87
N ASN A 15 -28.83 4.48 46.19
CA ASN A 15 -30.03 5.32 46.17
C ASN A 15 -30.71 5.39 47.54
N ASN A 16 -30.70 4.31 48.32
CA ASN A 16 -31.25 4.32 49.67
C ASN A 16 -30.42 5.21 50.61
N VAL A 17 -29.09 5.09 50.58
CA VAL A 17 -28.19 5.95 51.37
C VAL A 17 -28.39 7.41 50.99
N LEU A 18 -28.44 7.71 49.69
CA LEU A 18 -28.68 9.08 49.21
C LEU A 18 -29.99 9.66 49.74
N ASN A 19 -31.06 8.88 49.80
CA ASN A 19 -32.37 9.33 50.28
C ASN A 19 -32.44 9.49 51.80
N ALA A 20 -31.54 8.84 52.55
CA ALA A 20 -31.49 8.91 54.02
C ALA A 20 -30.74 10.15 54.54
N LEU A 21 -29.94 10.81 53.69
CA LEU A 21 -29.22 12.03 54.04
C LEU A 21 -30.17 13.22 54.27
N SER A 22 -29.76 14.14 55.16
CA SER A 22 -30.37 15.45 55.32
C SER A 22 -30.34 16.26 54.02
N ASP A 23 -31.20 17.27 53.93
CA ASP A 23 -31.44 18.01 52.69
C ASP A 23 -30.15 18.62 52.09
N ASP A 24 -29.25 19.11 52.94
CA ASP A 24 -27.99 19.74 52.53
C ASP A 24 -27.00 18.72 51.93
N TYR A 25 -26.74 17.61 52.63
CA TYR A 25 -25.85 16.55 52.16
C TYR A 25 -26.46 15.76 50.98
N ARG A 26 -27.78 15.57 50.98
CA ARG A 26 -28.51 14.91 49.89
C ARG A 26 -28.37 15.66 48.57
N LYS A 27 -28.39 17.00 48.59
CA LYS A 27 -28.19 17.82 47.38
C LYS A 27 -26.82 17.60 46.75
N VAL A 28 -25.76 17.55 47.56
CA VAL A 28 -24.40 17.27 47.10
C VAL A 28 -24.30 15.85 46.56
N GLY A 29 -24.79 14.87 47.32
CA GLY A 29 -24.80 13.46 46.92
C GLY A 29 -25.54 13.23 45.61
N TYR A 30 -26.69 13.87 45.40
CA TYR A 30 -27.47 13.72 44.18
C TYR A 30 -26.72 14.25 42.96
N ASN A 31 -26.13 15.44 43.07
CA ASN A 31 -25.35 16.05 41.98
C ASN A 31 -24.11 15.21 41.64
N TYR A 32 -23.41 14.70 42.66
CA TYR A 32 -22.29 13.79 42.47
C TYR A 32 -22.72 12.50 41.75
N VAL A 33 -23.71 11.76 42.27
CA VAL A 33 -24.18 10.48 41.72
C VAL A 33 -24.64 10.64 40.27
N LYS A 34 -25.37 11.72 39.97
CA LYS A 34 -25.83 12.03 38.61
C LYS A 34 -24.66 12.24 37.65
N LYS A 35 -23.66 13.03 38.05
CA LYS A 35 -22.47 13.32 37.23
C LYS A 35 -21.58 12.08 37.09
N ALA A 36 -21.36 11.33 38.16
CA ALA A 36 -20.62 10.08 38.20
C ALA A 36 -21.20 9.03 37.22
N ARG A 37 -22.50 8.75 37.30
CA ARG A 37 -23.18 7.79 36.41
C ARG A 37 -23.29 8.26 34.96
N GLY A 38 -23.21 9.57 34.72
CA GLY A 38 -23.20 10.17 33.39
C GLY A 38 -21.83 10.16 32.71
N TYR A 39 -20.74 10.26 33.48
CA TYR A 39 -19.37 10.38 32.98
C TYR A 39 -18.56 9.08 33.00
N ALA A 40 -18.81 8.21 33.99
CA ALA A 40 -18.03 6.99 34.20
C ALA A 40 -18.59 5.79 33.42
N VAL A 41 -17.74 4.77 33.23
CA VAL A 41 -18.16 3.48 32.67
C VAL A 41 -19.20 2.83 33.59
N LYS A 42 -20.31 2.32 33.05
CA LYS A 42 -21.30 1.57 33.83
C LYS A 42 -20.73 0.24 34.32
N SER A 43 -20.21 0.23 35.55
CA SER A 43 -19.50 -0.93 36.11
C SER A 43 -19.72 -1.09 37.60
N LEU A 44 -19.41 -2.29 38.11
CA LEU A 44 -19.43 -2.58 39.55
C LEU A 44 -18.48 -1.66 40.33
N ASP A 45 -17.26 -1.45 39.82
CA ASP A 45 -16.24 -0.60 40.44
C ASP A 45 -16.72 0.85 40.60
N THR A 46 -17.43 1.35 39.59
CA THR A 46 -18.02 2.70 39.62
C THR A 46 -19.05 2.86 40.72
N GLU A 47 -19.93 1.87 40.94
CA GLU A 47 -20.92 1.94 42.01
C GLU A 47 -20.31 1.72 43.40
N ILE A 48 -19.19 1.01 43.52
CA ILE A 48 -18.41 0.90 44.77
C ILE A 48 -17.81 2.27 45.13
N ARG A 49 -17.15 2.95 44.18
CA ARG A 49 -16.59 4.29 44.41
C ARG A 49 -17.66 5.33 44.71
N ILE A 50 -18.83 5.22 44.09
CA ILE A 50 -19.99 6.05 44.43
C ILE A 50 -20.41 5.82 45.88
N LYS A 51 -20.42 4.56 46.33
CA LYS A 51 -20.78 4.20 47.70
C LYS A 51 -19.82 4.80 48.73
N GLU A 52 -18.52 4.74 48.49
CA GLU A 52 -17.48 5.32 49.37
C GLU A 52 -17.71 6.82 49.62
N VAL A 53 -18.05 7.57 48.56
CA VAL A 53 -18.37 9.01 48.69
C VAL A 53 -19.67 9.23 49.46
N LEU A 54 -20.70 8.40 49.22
CA LEU A 54 -21.96 8.51 49.98
C LEU A 54 -21.79 8.17 51.47
N GLU A 55 -20.91 7.22 51.80
CA GLU A 55 -20.56 6.89 53.19
C GLU A 55 -19.82 8.06 53.88
N GLU A 56 -18.93 8.75 53.17
CA GLU A 56 -18.28 9.98 53.68
C GLU A 56 -19.32 11.06 54.00
N LEU A 57 -20.26 11.32 53.08
CA LEU A 57 -21.34 12.28 53.31
C LEU A 57 -22.24 11.89 54.49
N THR A 58 -22.50 10.59 54.65
CA THR A 58 -23.31 10.05 55.75
C THR A 58 -22.62 10.29 57.10
N ASN A 59 -21.32 10.09 57.17
CA ASN A 59 -20.52 10.33 58.39
C ASN A 59 -20.55 11.81 58.80
N PHE A 60 -20.46 12.73 57.84
CA PHE A 60 -20.58 14.17 58.12
C PHE A 60 -21.98 14.54 58.62
N ASP A 61 -23.02 13.98 58.00
CA ASP A 61 -24.42 14.20 58.35
C ASP A 61 -24.76 13.66 59.76
N GLU A 62 -24.33 12.44 60.07
CA GLU A 62 -24.51 11.82 61.40
C GLU A 62 -23.82 12.61 62.52
N LYS A 63 -22.65 13.19 62.22
CA LYS A 63 -21.91 14.07 63.15
C LYS A 63 -22.49 15.48 63.24
N LYS A 64 -23.55 15.78 62.47
CA LYS A 64 -24.19 17.10 62.39
C LYS A 64 -23.19 18.22 62.10
N LEU A 65 -22.20 17.93 61.25
CA LEU A 65 -21.23 18.93 60.82
C LEU A 65 -21.92 19.89 59.86
N SER A 66 -21.50 21.16 59.87
CA SER A 66 -22.01 22.13 58.88
C SER A 66 -21.46 21.80 57.50
N ILE A 67 -22.35 21.78 56.51
CA ILE A 67 -21.99 21.53 55.11
C ILE A 67 -20.93 22.50 54.61
N ASP A 68 -21.02 23.78 54.99
CA ASP A 68 -20.07 24.84 54.59
C ASP A 68 -18.66 24.61 55.16
N SER A 69 -18.56 23.90 56.28
CA SER A 69 -17.29 23.52 56.90
C SER A 69 -16.69 22.27 56.25
N THR A 70 -17.53 21.24 56.01
CA THR A 70 -17.07 19.97 55.44
C THR A 70 -16.85 20.00 53.93
N ILE A 71 -17.64 20.78 53.21
CA ILE A 71 -17.63 20.91 51.75
C ILE A 71 -17.71 22.40 51.37
N PRO A 72 -16.63 23.18 51.58
CA PRO A 72 -16.63 24.62 51.30
C PRO A 72 -16.88 24.95 49.81
N ASN A 73 -16.52 24.03 48.91
CA ASN A 73 -16.74 24.16 47.47
C ASN A 73 -17.36 22.88 46.90
N MET A 74 -18.69 22.87 46.77
CA MET A 74 -19.43 21.72 46.23
C MET A 74 -18.97 21.32 44.82
N THR A 75 -18.67 22.29 43.95
CA THR A 75 -18.27 22.01 42.56
C THR A 75 -16.95 21.28 42.53
N GLU A 76 -15.95 21.77 43.26
CA GLU A 76 -14.63 21.18 43.33
C GLU A 76 -14.66 19.79 44.00
N TYR A 77 -15.43 19.62 45.07
CA TYR A 77 -15.64 18.33 45.71
C TYR A 77 -16.25 17.29 44.76
N ILE A 78 -17.29 17.68 44.02
CA ILE A 78 -17.94 16.80 43.04
C ILE A 78 -16.98 16.46 41.89
N GLU A 79 -16.28 17.45 41.33
CA GLU A 79 -15.38 17.25 40.19
C GLU A 79 -14.15 16.41 40.56
N GLY A 80 -13.57 16.66 41.73
CA GLY A 80 -12.46 15.87 42.26
C GLY A 80 -12.83 14.40 42.43
N ASN A 81 -14.02 14.11 42.96
CA ASN A 81 -14.47 12.73 43.14
C ASN A 81 -14.93 12.06 41.83
N VAL A 82 -15.49 12.81 40.88
CA VAL A 82 -15.81 12.29 39.53
C VAL A 82 -14.54 11.99 38.74
N ALA A 83 -13.48 12.80 38.88
CA ALA A 83 -12.20 12.58 38.20
C ALA A 83 -11.51 11.28 38.62
N LYS A 84 -11.77 10.80 39.84
CA LYS A 84 -11.28 9.51 40.36
C LYS A 84 -12.00 8.29 39.75
N LEU A 85 -13.03 8.49 38.92
CA LEU A 85 -13.78 7.41 38.26
C LEU A 85 -13.16 7.07 36.89
N SER A 86 -13.24 5.80 36.49
CA SER A 86 -12.84 5.37 35.15
C SER A 86 -13.72 6.05 34.10
N LYS A 87 -13.11 6.91 33.27
CA LYS A 87 -13.80 7.66 32.21
C LYS A 87 -14.48 6.72 31.23
N ALA A 88 -15.74 6.98 30.88
CA ALA A 88 -16.35 6.31 29.75
C ALA A 88 -15.53 6.59 28.48
N PRO A 89 -15.23 5.58 27.64
CA PRO A 89 -14.54 5.84 26.38
C PRO A 89 -15.43 6.74 25.51
N THR A 90 -15.03 8.00 25.35
CA THR A 90 -15.72 8.96 24.49
C THR A 90 -15.31 8.73 23.03
N THR A 91 -15.61 7.56 22.48
CA THR A 91 -15.21 7.23 21.12
C THR A 91 -16.23 7.78 20.12
N LYS A 92 -16.25 9.10 19.92
CA LYS A 92 -16.70 9.70 18.65
C LYS A 92 -15.57 9.57 17.62
N ALA A 93 -15.03 8.38 17.42
CA ALA A 93 -14.08 8.17 16.34
C ALA A 93 -14.80 8.42 15.03
N LYS A 94 -14.23 9.25 14.17
CA LYS A 94 -14.82 9.64 12.89
C LYS A 94 -14.72 8.48 11.89
N ILE A 95 -15.50 7.42 12.10
CA ILE A 95 -15.50 6.19 11.28
C ILE A 95 -15.66 6.53 9.79
N LYS A 96 -16.44 7.57 9.46
CA LYS A 96 -16.59 8.08 8.09
C LYS A 96 -15.28 8.56 7.46
N GLU A 97 -14.41 9.22 8.21
CA GLU A 97 -13.10 9.68 7.72
C GLU A 97 -12.12 8.51 7.57
N VAL A 98 -12.13 7.55 8.49
CA VAL A 98 -11.29 6.35 8.41
C VAL A 98 -11.64 5.53 7.16
N VAL A 99 -12.93 5.30 6.91
CA VAL A 99 -13.41 4.57 5.71
C VAL A 99 -13.01 5.31 4.43
N ALA A 100 -13.12 6.65 4.40
CA ALA A 100 -12.73 7.44 3.24
C ALA A 100 -11.22 7.35 2.96
N VAL A 101 -10.38 7.42 3.99
CA VAL A 101 -8.91 7.27 3.86
C VAL A 101 -8.54 5.86 3.39
N SER A 102 -9.19 4.82 3.90
CA SER A 102 -8.94 3.44 3.46
C SER A 102 -9.29 3.22 1.98
N LEU A 103 -10.42 3.75 1.51
CA LEU A 103 -10.82 3.65 0.10
C LEU A 103 -9.87 4.44 -0.82
N PHE A 104 -9.38 5.60 -0.38
CA PHE A 104 -8.42 6.39 -1.12
C PHE A 104 -7.07 5.65 -1.30
N ILE A 105 -6.56 5.03 -0.24
CA ILE A 105 -5.34 4.22 -0.29
C ILE A 105 -5.51 3.01 -1.23
N LEU A 106 -6.66 2.33 -1.17
CA LEU A 106 -6.97 1.23 -2.10
C LEU A 106 -6.99 1.70 -3.55
N GLY A 107 -7.60 2.85 -3.85
CA GLY A 107 -7.60 3.44 -5.19
C GLY A 107 -6.20 3.74 -5.72
N ILE A 108 -5.32 4.28 -4.87
CA ILE A 108 -3.92 4.53 -5.21
C ILE A 108 -3.19 3.20 -5.52
N ALA A 109 -3.35 2.18 -4.67
CA ALA A 109 -2.74 0.88 -4.88
C ALA A 109 -3.22 0.23 -6.20
N SER A 110 -4.53 0.29 -6.47
CA SER A 110 -5.10 -0.20 -7.73
C SER A 110 -4.56 0.54 -8.95
N TYR A 111 -4.36 1.86 -8.86
CA TYR A 111 -3.76 2.65 -9.92
C TYR A 111 -2.33 2.18 -10.26
N PHE A 112 -1.47 1.95 -9.25
CA PHE A 112 -0.12 1.45 -9.49
C PHE A 112 -0.10 0.07 -10.17
N VAL A 113 -1.01 -0.83 -9.78
CA VAL A 113 -1.15 -2.16 -10.40
C VAL A 113 -1.58 -2.04 -11.86
N ILE A 114 -2.58 -1.21 -12.17
CA ILE A 114 -3.04 -0.98 -13.55
C ILE A 114 -1.92 -0.35 -14.39
N ASN A 115 -1.20 0.63 -13.83
CA ASN A 115 -0.10 1.29 -14.51
C ASN A 115 1.03 0.30 -14.84
N ALA A 116 1.38 -0.62 -13.93
CA ALA A 116 2.36 -1.67 -14.23
C ALA A 116 1.90 -2.62 -15.34
N ILE A 117 0.61 -2.98 -15.38
CA ILE A 117 0.03 -3.88 -16.39
C ILE A 117 -0.08 -3.21 -17.77
N ALA A 118 -0.41 -1.92 -17.83
CA ALA A 118 -0.46 -1.14 -19.06
C ALA A 118 0.94 -0.91 -19.65
N ASN A 119 1.97 -0.83 -18.80
CA ASN A 119 3.36 -0.59 -19.18
C ASN A 119 4.14 -1.90 -19.47
N LYS A 120 3.50 -2.90 -20.09
CA LYS A 120 4.23 -4.09 -20.57
C LYS A 120 5.22 -3.74 -21.70
N PRO A 121 6.36 -4.42 -21.80
CA PRO A 121 7.41 -4.13 -22.77
C PRO A 121 6.91 -4.33 -24.21
N LYS A 122 6.93 -3.25 -25.00
CA LYS A 122 6.63 -3.29 -26.44
C LYS A 122 7.78 -4.02 -27.18
N PRO A 123 7.49 -4.65 -28.33
CA PRO A 123 8.57 -5.22 -29.16
C PRO A 123 9.48 -4.12 -29.70
N LEU A 124 10.75 -4.44 -29.87
CA LEU A 124 11.72 -3.58 -30.54
C LEU A 124 11.34 -3.38 -32.02
N ALA A 125 11.83 -2.28 -32.60
CA ALA A 125 11.71 -2.07 -34.04
C ALA A 125 12.47 -3.15 -34.82
N THR A 126 11.81 -3.69 -35.84
CA THR A 126 12.41 -4.66 -36.76
C THR A 126 13.51 -3.99 -37.59
N PRO A 127 14.63 -4.68 -37.88
CA PRO A 127 15.64 -4.17 -38.81
C PRO A 127 15.03 -3.77 -40.15
N THR A 128 15.50 -2.66 -40.72
CA THR A 128 14.99 -2.11 -41.99
C THR A 128 16.16 -1.69 -42.89
N ASN A 129 15.89 -1.55 -44.19
CA ASN A 129 16.89 -1.14 -45.19
C ASN A 129 18.16 -2.01 -45.16
N ILE A 130 17.94 -3.33 -45.03
CA ILE A 130 18.98 -4.34 -45.01
C ILE A 130 19.66 -4.37 -46.37
N VAL A 131 20.99 -4.36 -46.36
CA VAL A 131 21.85 -4.52 -47.52
C VAL A 131 22.87 -5.59 -47.20
N ALA A 132 23.09 -6.50 -48.14
CA ALA A 132 24.19 -7.45 -48.11
C ALA A 132 25.24 -7.08 -49.16
N THR A 133 26.50 -7.05 -48.76
CA THR A 133 27.65 -6.86 -49.63
C THR A 133 28.60 -8.05 -49.48
N ILE A 134 29.27 -8.40 -50.58
CA ILE A 134 30.38 -9.35 -50.54
C ILE A 134 31.66 -8.55 -50.33
N THR A 135 32.41 -8.89 -49.28
CA THR A 135 33.68 -8.24 -48.96
C THR A 135 34.79 -8.72 -49.88
N THR A 136 35.97 -8.07 -49.83
CA THR A 136 37.15 -8.50 -50.58
C THR A 136 37.63 -9.90 -50.21
N ASP A 137 37.29 -10.37 -49.01
CA ASP A 137 37.64 -11.70 -48.50
C ASP A 137 36.60 -12.76 -48.89
N ASN A 138 35.69 -12.43 -49.83
CA ASN A 138 34.62 -13.32 -50.32
C ASN A 138 33.65 -13.78 -49.21
N THR A 139 33.41 -12.91 -48.22
CA THR A 139 32.47 -13.15 -47.11
C THR A 139 31.34 -12.13 -47.12
N PHE A 140 30.29 -12.38 -46.33
CA PHE A 140 29.17 -11.46 -46.24
C PHE A 140 29.38 -10.37 -45.19
N GLU A 141 29.08 -9.13 -45.56
CA GLU A 141 28.78 -8.05 -44.63
C GLU A 141 27.31 -7.65 -44.80
N LEU A 142 26.59 -7.57 -43.69
CA LEU A 142 25.22 -7.08 -43.64
C LEU A 142 25.20 -5.72 -42.97
N SER A 143 24.42 -4.79 -43.52
CA SER A 143 24.14 -3.51 -42.88
C SER A 143 22.66 -3.19 -42.90
N TRP A 144 22.16 -2.56 -41.84
CA TRP A 144 20.77 -2.11 -41.73
C TRP A 144 20.67 -0.85 -40.88
N ASP A 145 19.51 -0.21 -40.91
CA ASP A 145 19.28 1.02 -40.17
C ASP A 145 19.42 0.79 -38.65
N ASN A 146 20.09 1.73 -37.98
CA ASN A 146 20.33 1.64 -36.54
C ASN A 146 19.03 1.67 -35.74
N ASN A 147 18.82 0.65 -34.91
CA ASN A 147 17.84 0.67 -33.82
C ASN A 147 18.57 0.80 -32.47
N SER A 148 18.61 2.03 -31.93
CA SER A 148 19.31 2.38 -30.68
C SER A 148 18.76 1.71 -29.42
N LEU A 149 17.56 1.13 -29.49
CA LEU A 149 16.94 0.38 -28.38
C LEU A 149 17.36 -1.09 -28.36
N ALA A 150 17.91 -1.62 -29.47
CA ALA A 150 18.43 -2.99 -29.57
C ALA A 150 19.85 -3.11 -28.98
N LYS A 151 20.05 -2.60 -27.75
CA LYS A 151 21.36 -2.56 -27.08
C LYS A 151 21.98 -3.94 -26.87
N GLU A 152 21.12 -4.93 -26.70
CA GLU A 152 21.51 -6.33 -26.54
C GLU A 152 21.95 -6.99 -27.86
N GLY A 153 21.85 -6.31 -28.99
CA GLY A 153 22.23 -6.82 -30.31
C GLY A 153 21.09 -7.55 -31.03
N TYR A 154 21.49 -8.40 -31.97
CA TYR A 154 20.61 -9.05 -32.93
C TYR A 154 20.96 -10.52 -33.08
N TYR A 155 19.98 -11.30 -33.56
CA TYR A 155 20.22 -12.64 -34.07
C TYR A 155 20.00 -12.65 -35.58
N ILE A 156 20.83 -13.43 -36.27
CA ILE A 156 20.75 -13.69 -37.70
C ILE A 156 20.68 -15.19 -37.90
N ILE A 157 19.57 -15.67 -38.47
CA ILE A 157 19.43 -17.05 -38.91
C ILE A 157 19.76 -17.09 -40.39
N ILE A 158 20.72 -17.94 -40.75
CA ILE A 158 21.28 -18.03 -42.09
C ILE A 158 20.76 -19.31 -42.75
N TYR A 159 20.21 -19.15 -43.95
CA TYR A 159 19.82 -20.25 -44.82
C TYR A 159 20.57 -20.18 -46.13
N ILE A 160 20.89 -21.33 -46.69
CA ILE A 160 21.48 -21.49 -48.03
C ILE A 160 20.57 -22.45 -48.78
N ASN A 161 20.06 -22.04 -49.94
CA ASN A 161 19.09 -22.79 -50.74
C ASN A 161 17.91 -23.34 -49.89
N GLU A 162 17.38 -22.48 -49.01
CA GLU A 162 16.30 -22.76 -48.06
C GLU A 162 16.62 -23.70 -46.89
N GLU A 163 17.83 -24.23 -46.79
CA GLU A 163 18.29 -25.03 -45.66
C GLU A 163 18.92 -24.15 -44.57
N LYS A 164 18.49 -24.30 -43.30
CA LYS A 164 19.10 -23.56 -42.16
C LYS A 164 20.51 -24.09 -41.93
N VAL A 165 21.51 -23.24 -42.09
CA VAL A 165 22.92 -23.61 -41.90
C VAL A 165 23.52 -23.07 -40.61
N SER A 166 23.02 -21.94 -40.11
CA SER A 166 23.61 -21.29 -38.94
C SER A 166 22.65 -20.31 -38.27
N GLU A 167 22.96 -19.96 -37.03
CA GLU A 167 22.33 -18.89 -36.28
C GLU A 167 23.41 -18.17 -35.48
N LYS A 168 23.49 -16.85 -35.64
CA LYS A 168 24.58 -16.03 -35.10
C LYS A 168 24.04 -14.88 -34.29
N PHE A 169 24.69 -14.65 -33.16
CA PHE A 169 24.52 -13.45 -32.37
C PHE A 169 25.43 -12.35 -32.92
N VAL A 170 24.87 -11.15 -33.08
CA VAL A 170 25.60 -9.96 -33.51
C VAL A 170 25.41 -8.88 -32.44
N PRO A 171 26.48 -8.44 -31.77
CA PRO A 171 26.39 -7.36 -30.80
C PRO A 171 25.98 -6.05 -31.49
N TYR A 172 25.34 -5.17 -30.73
CA TYR A 172 25.06 -3.82 -31.20
C TYR A 172 26.38 -3.11 -31.55
N SER A 173 26.53 -2.72 -32.82
CA SER A 173 27.74 -2.14 -33.40
C SER A 173 27.33 -1.25 -34.57
N VAL A 174 27.38 0.06 -34.34
CA VAL A 174 26.99 1.06 -35.33
C VAL A 174 28.25 1.68 -35.92
N ASP A 175 28.34 1.64 -37.25
CA ASP A 175 29.44 2.27 -37.95
C ASP A 175 29.42 3.79 -37.81
N SER A 176 30.61 4.36 -37.63
CA SER A 176 30.76 5.77 -37.30
C SER A 176 30.47 6.71 -38.47
N ILE A 177 30.57 6.23 -39.71
CA ILE A 177 30.39 7.03 -40.93
C ILE A 177 28.95 6.91 -41.43
N THR A 178 28.51 5.69 -41.69
CA THR A 178 27.20 5.37 -42.28
C THR A 178 26.05 5.41 -41.27
N LYS A 179 26.36 5.35 -39.97
CA LYS A 179 25.39 5.26 -38.88
C LYS A 179 24.46 4.04 -38.97
N LYS A 180 24.86 3.02 -39.71
CA LYS A 180 24.17 1.74 -39.82
C LYS A 180 24.71 0.73 -38.82
N GLN A 181 23.87 -0.19 -38.39
CA GLN A 181 24.33 -1.40 -37.70
C GLN A 181 25.03 -2.29 -38.74
N ILE A 182 26.19 -2.84 -38.38
CA ILE A 182 26.98 -3.74 -39.23
C ILE A 182 27.07 -5.14 -38.61
N ALA A 183 27.06 -6.17 -39.46
CA ALA A 183 27.38 -7.54 -39.10
C ALA A 183 28.33 -8.15 -40.13
N GLU A 184 29.57 -8.44 -39.71
CA GLU A 184 30.55 -9.17 -40.51
C GLU A 184 30.39 -10.68 -40.30
N LEU A 185 30.05 -11.43 -41.35
CA LEU A 185 29.85 -12.87 -41.32
C LEU A 185 31.08 -13.59 -41.92
N LYS A 186 32.25 -13.43 -41.28
CA LYS A 186 33.55 -13.90 -41.80
C LYS A 186 33.65 -15.41 -42.05
N ASP A 187 32.85 -16.18 -41.36
CA ASP A 187 32.76 -17.64 -41.46
C ASP A 187 31.72 -18.10 -42.50
N LEU A 188 31.00 -17.18 -43.16
CA LEU A 188 30.10 -17.47 -44.27
C LEU A 188 30.77 -17.08 -45.60
N GLN A 189 31.30 -18.08 -46.31
CA GLN A 189 31.88 -17.90 -47.64
C GLN A 189 30.79 -17.74 -48.70
N TYR A 190 30.98 -16.79 -49.60
CA TYR A 190 30.13 -16.63 -50.77
C TYR A 190 30.48 -17.66 -51.84
N GLU A 191 29.45 -18.33 -52.36
CA GLU A 191 29.54 -19.28 -53.45
C GLU A 191 28.56 -18.87 -54.55
N GLU A 192 29.09 -18.69 -55.76
CA GLU A 192 28.30 -18.30 -56.92
C GLU A 192 27.21 -19.33 -57.23
N GLY A 193 26.02 -18.86 -57.60
CA GLY A 193 24.86 -19.71 -57.90
C GLY A 193 24.05 -20.17 -56.69
N LYS A 194 24.48 -19.90 -55.45
CA LYS A 194 23.68 -20.16 -54.24
C LYS A 194 22.77 -18.99 -53.90
N VAL A 195 21.61 -19.31 -53.31
CA VAL A 195 20.68 -18.33 -52.75
C VAL A 195 20.78 -18.34 -51.23
N TYR A 196 21.07 -17.18 -50.66
CA TYR A 196 21.18 -16.95 -49.23
C TYR A 196 19.92 -16.27 -48.71
N ARG A 197 19.46 -16.66 -47.52
CA ARG A 197 18.39 -15.97 -46.79
C ARG A 197 18.85 -15.68 -45.37
N PHE A 198 18.65 -14.45 -44.94
CA PHE A 198 18.99 -13.94 -43.62
C PHE A 198 17.71 -13.51 -42.91
N ASP A 199 17.33 -14.25 -41.88
CA ASP A 199 16.22 -13.89 -41.00
C ASP A 199 16.79 -13.17 -39.77
N ILE A 200 16.52 -11.87 -39.65
CA ILE A 200 17.14 -10.96 -38.68
C ILE A 200 16.10 -10.47 -37.67
N TYR A 201 16.42 -10.46 -36.38
CA TYR A 201 15.61 -9.82 -35.35
C TYR A 201 16.46 -9.25 -34.22
N ALA A 202 15.98 -8.18 -33.60
CA ALA A 202 16.60 -7.60 -32.42
C ALA A 202 16.35 -8.48 -31.19
N LYS A 203 17.39 -8.71 -30.38
CA LYS A 203 17.31 -9.48 -29.13
C LYS A 203 16.52 -8.69 -28.08
N ALA A 204 15.67 -9.39 -27.32
CA ALA A 204 14.95 -8.79 -26.20
C ALA A 204 15.89 -8.15 -25.17
N THR A 205 15.42 -7.09 -24.52
CA THR A 205 16.09 -6.42 -23.39
C THR A 205 15.19 -6.51 -22.15
N ASP A 206 15.68 -6.06 -21.00
CA ASP A 206 14.86 -5.96 -19.78
C ASP A 206 13.57 -5.16 -19.98
N ASN A 207 13.58 -4.22 -20.93
CA ASN A 207 12.50 -3.25 -21.15
C ASN A 207 11.71 -3.49 -22.45
N PHE A 208 12.17 -4.36 -23.34
CA PHE A 208 11.57 -4.54 -24.66
C PHE A 208 11.61 -6.01 -25.10
N LYS A 209 10.52 -6.49 -25.71
CA LYS A 209 10.52 -7.80 -26.36
C LYS A 209 11.36 -7.76 -27.65
N SER A 210 11.77 -8.93 -28.12
CA SER A 210 12.40 -9.06 -29.44
C SER A 210 11.54 -8.41 -30.53
N SER A 211 12.19 -7.91 -31.58
CA SER A 211 11.46 -7.41 -32.75
C SER A 211 10.79 -8.55 -33.51
N ASN A 212 9.90 -8.22 -34.46
CA ASN A 212 9.53 -9.20 -35.48
C ASN A 212 10.76 -9.56 -36.32
N ILE A 213 10.74 -10.76 -36.88
CA ILE A 213 11.75 -11.23 -37.83
C ILE A 213 11.53 -10.53 -39.16
N VAL A 214 12.64 -10.07 -39.76
CA VAL A 214 12.69 -9.61 -41.15
C VAL A 214 13.55 -10.56 -41.95
N THR A 215 13.07 -10.90 -43.14
CA THR A 215 13.75 -11.79 -44.07
C THR A 215 14.40 -10.99 -45.18
N TYR A 216 15.67 -11.22 -45.44
CA TYR A 216 16.42 -10.67 -46.56
C TYR A 216 17.01 -11.82 -47.41
N LYS A 217 16.92 -11.73 -48.74
CA LYS A 217 17.47 -12.74 -49.66
C LYS A 217 18.63 -12.17 -50.48
N TYR A 218 19.61 -12.99 -50.81
CA TYR A 218 20.75 -12.60 -51.65
C TYR A 218 21.13 -13.74 -52.61
N PRO A 219 21.35 -13.47 -53.92
CA PRO A 219 21.07 -12.20 -54.59
C PRO A 219 19.58 -11.84 -54.55
N ASN A 220 19.26 -10.54 -54.62
CA ASN A 220 17.87 -10.06 -54.65
C ASN A 220 17.24 -10.45 -56.00
N ASN A 221 16.63 -11.63 -56.07
CA ASN A 221 15.77 -12.06 -57.18
C ASN A 221 14.31 -11.69 -56.91
#